data_AF-A0A7Z9S1N8-F1
#
_entry.id   AF-A0A7Z9S1N8-F1
#
_cell.length_a   1.000
_cell.length_b   1.000
_cell.length_c   1.000
_cell.angle_alpha   90.00
_cell.angle_beta   90.00
_cell.angle_gamma   90.00
#
_symmetry.space_group_name_H-M   'P 1'
#
loop_
_entity.id
_entity.type
_entity.pdbx_description
1 polymer ?
#
loop_
_entity_poly.entity_id
_entity_poly.type
_entity_poly.pdbx_seq_one_letter_code
_entity_poly.pdbx_strand_id
1 'polypeptide(L)'
;MQSSGVGNCINMLSLTQSCKFPLLMIVTMRGQYKEFNSWQMPMGQNAQEILKLAGVTARMIDEMDAVAPAVADAAEEVFADNACIAVMVHQKLMPVKTFGK
;
A
#
# COMPACT_ATOMS: atom_id res chain seq x y z
N MET A 1 -0.73 5.35 4.89
CA MET A 1 -0.89 6.31 3.77
C MET A 1 -1.95 5.80 2.79
N GLN A 2 -2.56 6.64 1.94
CA GLN A 2 -3.49 6.18 0.90
C GLN A 2 -2.74 5.80 -0.39
N SER A 3 -3.32 4.97 -1.27
CA SER A 3 -2.76 4.57 -2.58
C SER A 3 -2.26 5.73 -3.45
N SER A 4 -2.91 6.88 -3.46
CA SER A 4 -2.43 8.07 -4.20
C SER A 4 -1.11 8.61 -3.65
N GLY A 5 -0.88 8.49 -2.34
CA GLY A 5 0.38 8.86 -1.72
C GLY A 5 1.55 8.02 -2.21
N VAL A 6 1.32 6.77 -2.65
CA VAL A 6 2.37 5.91 -3.23
C VAL A 6 2.99 6.59 -4.44
N GLY A 7 2.15 7.16 -5.32
CA GLY A 7 2.61 7.90 -6.50
C GLY A 7 3.47 9.13 -6.15
N ASN A 8 3.22 9.77 -5.00
CA ASN A 8 3.99 10.92 -4.54
C ASN A 8 5.33 10.54 -3.91
N CYS A 9 5.50 9.28 -3.49
CA CYS A 9 6.69 8.82 -2.78
C CYS A 9 7.72 8.13 -3.67
N ILE A 10 7.47 7.95 -4.97
CA ILE A 10 8.32 7.11 -5.85
C ILE A 10 9.79 7.56 -5.85
N ASN A 11 10.05 8.85 -5.99
CA ASN A 11 11.43 9.34 -5.93
C ASN A 11 12.06 9.07 -4.56
N MET A 12 11.28 9.15 -3.48
CA MET A 12 11.78 8.92 -2.11
C MET A 12 12.06 7.44 -1.83
N LEU A 13 11.36 6.50 -2.49
CA LEU A 13 11.66 5.07 -2.39
C LEU A 13 13.03 4.71 -2.97
N SER A 14 13.65 5.58 -3.78
CA SER A 14 15.05 5.38 -4.19
C SER A 14 16.03 5.45 -3.01
N LEU A 15 15.70 6.21 -1.95
CA LEU A 15 16.52 6.32 -0.75
C LEU A 15 16.53 5.02 0.04
N THR A 16 15.38 4.34 0.16
CA THR A 16 15.30 3.09 0.93
C THR A 16 16.17 2.01 0.29
N GLN A 17 16.17 1.93 -1.05
CA GLN A 17 17.05 1.03 -1.80
C GLN A 17 18.53 1.43 -1.69
N SER A 18 18.84 2.71 -1.88
CA SER A 18 20.21 3.20 -1.95
C SER A 18 20.92 3.18 -0.59
N CYS A 19 20.20 3.55 0.46
CA CYS A 19 20.72 3.64 1.82
C CYS A 19 20.45 2.38 2.66
N LYS A 20 19.72 1.39 2.11
CA LYS A 20 19.45 0.09 2.74
C LYS A 20 18.92 0.21 4.17
N PHE A 21 17.85 0.97 4.35
CA PHE A 21 17.16 1.07 5.65
C PHE A 21 15.79 0.41 5.58
N PRO A 22 15.28 -0.09 6.70
CA PRO A 22 14.03 -0.85 6.72
C PRO A 22 12.84 0.09 6.48
N LEU A 23 11.84 -0.40 5.74
CA LEU A 23 10.62 0.37 5.46
C LEU A 23 9.38 -0.51 5.57
N LEU A 24 8.50 -0.16 6.51
CA LEU A 24 7.14 -0.68 6.60
C LEU A 24 6.16 0.38 6.09
N MET A 25 5.36 0.03 5.08
CA MET A 25 4.30 0.88 4.55
C MET A 25 2.94 0.23 4.80
N ILE A 26 2.02 0.95 5.45
CA ILE A 26 0.61 0.56 5.52
C ILE A 26 -0.16 1.43 4.53
N VAL A 27 -0.68 0.82 3.48
CA VAL A 27 -1.30 1.50 2.34
C VAL A 27 -2.79 1.19 2.30
N THR A 28 -3.66 2.15 2.61
CA THR A 28 -5.10 1.99 2.41
C THR A 28 -5.44 2.25 0.94
N MET A 29 -6.13 1.32 0.30
CA MET A 29 -6.45 1.45 -1.11
C MET A 29 -7.66 2.33 -1.39
N ARG A 30 -7.60 2.96 -2.57
CA ARG A 30 -8.66 3.74 -3.20
C ARG A 30 -8.51 3.60 -4.71
N GLY A 31 -9.59 3.72 -5.48
CA GLY A 31 -9.56 3.47 -6.93
C GLY A 31 -9.86 2.01 -7.29
N GLN A 32 -10.56 1.29 -6.42
CA GLN A 32 -10.89 -0.12 -6.56
C GLN A 32 -12.42 -0.33 -6.37
N TYR A 33 -12.83 -0.77 -5.18
CA TYR A 33 -14.19 -1.19 -4.89
C TYR A 33 -15.16 -0.01 -4.75
N LYS A 34 -16.21 0.02 -5.59
CA LYS A 34 -17.26 1.05 -5.60
C LYS A 34 -16.70 2.50 -5.63
N GLU A 35 -15.57 2.72 -6.30
CA GLU A 35 -15.05 4.07 -6.52
C GLU A 35 -15.80 4.73 -7.68
N PHE A 36 -16.37 5.91 -7.43
CA PHE A 36 -17.09 6.69 -8.43
C PHE A 36 -16.18 7.70 -9.14
N ASN A 37 -15.03 8.02 -8.54
CA ASN A 37 -14.11 9.00 -9.09
C ASN A 37 -13.12 8.35 -10.07
N SER A 38 -13.37 8.53 -11.36
CA SER A 38 -12.59 7.92 -12.45
C SER A 38 -11.09 8.25 -12.39
N TRP A 39 -10.70 9.44 -11.93
CA TRP A 39 -9.28 9.80 -11.85
C TRP A 39 -8.52 9.11 -10.71
N GLN A 40 -9.23 8.46 -9.76
CA GLN A 40 -8.59 7.67 -8.70
C GLN A 40 -8.31 6.23 -9.15
N MET A 41 -9.03 5.73 -10.18
CA MET A 41 -8.92 4.35 -10.65
C MET A 41 -7.50 3.96 -11.11
N PRO A 42 -6.77 4.79 -11.90
CA PRO A 42 -5.44 4.40 -12.36
C PRO A 42 -4.47 4.11 -11.21
N MET A 43 -4.46 4.95 -10.17
CA MET A 43 -3.61 4.69 -9.00
C MET A 43 -4.09 3.48 -8.19
N GLY A 44 -5.40 3.22 -8.11
CA GLY A 44 -5.93 2.03 -7.44
C GLY A 44 -5.56 0.72 -8.12
N GLN A 45 -5.45 0.73 -9.44
CA GLN A 45 -5.07 -0.43 -10.27
C GLN A 45 -3.55 -0.66 -10.27
N ASN A 46 -2.76 0.43 -10.31
CA ASN A 46 -1.32 0.33 -10.57
C ASN A 46 -0.44 0.40 -9.31
N ALA A 47 -0.95 0.84 -8.16
CA ALA A 47 -0.11 1.09 -6.98
C ALA A 47 0.71 -0.13 -6.53
N GLN A 48 0.15 -1.35 -6.61
CA GLN A 48 0.88 -2.54 -6.19
C GLN A 48 2.06 -2.83 -7.12
N GLU A 49 1.88 -2.70 -8.43
CA GLU A 49 2.94 -2.93 -9.41
C GLU A 49 4.00 -1.84 -9.32
N ILE A 50 3.58 -0.59 -9.13
CA ILE A 50 4.50 0.54 -8.92
C ILE A 50 5.39 0.32 -7.70
N LEU A 51 4.83 -0.18 -6.58
CA LEU A 51 5.63 -0.51 -5.38
C LEU A 51 6.65 -1.62 -5.65
N LYS A 52 6.24 -2.67 -6.36
CA LYS A 52 7.15 -3.77 -6.75
C LYS A 52 8.29 -3.29 -7.64
N LEU A 53 7.98 -2.46 -8.65
CA LEU A 53 8.98 -1.84 -9.51
C LEU A 53 9.93 -0.91 -8.73
N ALA A 54 9.42 -0.28 -7.66
CA ALA A 54 10.21 0.51 -6.71
C ALA A 54 10.91 -0.34 -5.64
N GLY A 55 11.04 -1.65 -5.83
CA GLY A 55 11.79 -2.54 -4.92
C GLY A 55 11.13 -2.79 -3.57
N VAL A 56 9.82 -2.51 -3.44
CA VAL A 56 9.04 -2.76 -2.22
C VAL A 56 8.19 -4.00 -2.40
N THR A 57 8.30 -4.97 -1.49
CA THR A 57 7.43 -6.15 -1.47
C THR A 57 6.01 -5.71 -1.12
N ALA A 58 5.04 -5.92 -2.02
CA ALA A 58 3.68 -5.40 -1.86
C ALA A 58 2.64 -6.52 -1.70
N ARG A 59 1.99 -6.57 -0.53
CA ARG A 59 0.99 -7.58 -0.13
C ARG A 59 -0.40 -6.97 -0.07
N MET A 60 -1.32 -7.41 -0.93
CA MET A 60 -2.72 -6.97 -0.88
C MET A 60 -3.49 -7.84 0.10
N ILE A 61 -4.14 -7.22 1.08
CA ILE A 61 -4.99 -7.87 2.09
C ILE A 61 -6.43 -7.44 1.87
N ASP A 62 -7.30 -8.42 1.73
CA ASP A 62 -8.69 -8.21 1.38
C ASP A 62 -9.66 -8.95 2.33
N GLU A 63 -9.15 -9.47 3.45
CA GLU A 63 -9.95 -10.00 4.56
C GLU A 63 -9.65 -9.21 5.84
N MET A 64 -10.69 -8.83 6.59
CA MET A 64 -10.55 -7.95 7.76
C MET A 64 -9.67 -8.56 8.84
N ASP A 65 -9.90 -9.83 9.18
CA ASP A 65 -9.19 -10.53 10.25
C ASP A 65 -7.72 -10.83 9.88
N ALA A 66 -7.37 -10.76 8.60
CA ALA A 66 -6.00 -10.94 8.11
C ALA A 66 -5.16 -9.65 8.15
N VAL A 67 -5.78 -8.46 8.34
CA VAL A 67 -5.04 -7.18 8.30
C VAL A 67 -4.03 -7.08 9.45
N ALA A 68 -4.47 -7.35 10.69
CA ALA A 68 -3.59 -7.22 11.84
C ALA A 68 -2.43 -8.24 11.83
N PRO A 69 -2.65 -9.55 11.55
CA PRO A 69 -1.58 -10.51 11.36
C PRO A 69 -0.60 -10.09 10.26
N ALA A 70 -1.10 -9.67 9.09
CA ALA A 70 -0.23 -9.28 7.97
C ALA A 70 0.67 -8.08 8.29
N VAL A 71 0.19 -7.13 9.10
CA VAL A 71 1.00 -6.00 9.58
C VAL A 71 2.04 -6.45 10.60
N ALA A 72 1.69 -7.35 11.50
CA ALA A 72 2.62 -7.89 12.50
C ALA A 72 3.77 -8.66 11.82
N ASP A 73 3.45 -9.60 10.92
CA ASP A 73 4.43 -10.39 10.18
C ASP A 73 5.34 -9.47 9.34
N ALA A 74 4.77 -8.49 8.64
CA ALA A 74 5.54 -7.54 7.86
C ALA A 74 6.45 -6.67 8.73
N ALA A 75 6.03 -6.30 9.94
CA ALA A 75 6.88 -5.53 10.85
C ALA A 75 8.08 -6.35 11.32
N GLU A 76 7.87 -7.63 11.66
CA GLU A 76 8.95 -8.54 12.01
C GLU A 76 9.97 -8.66 10.87
N GLU A 77 9.54 -8.96 9.65
CA GLU A 77 10.42 -9.07 8.48
C GLU A 77 11.14 -7.76 8.15
N VAL A 78 10.44 -6.62 8.21
CA VAL A 78 11.04 -5.30 7.93
C VAL A 78 12.18 -5.00 8.89
N PHE A 79 11.97 -5.20 10.19
CA PHE A 79 12.95 -4.78 11.20
C PHE A 79 14.00 -5.85 11.53
N ALA A 80 13.70 -7.14 11.31
CA ALA A 80 14.68 -8.22 11.48
C ALA A 80 15.59 -8.37 10.25
N ASP A 81 15.02 -8.32 9.04
CA ASP A 81 15.75 -8.63 7.79
C ASP A 81 16.09 -7.39 6.96
N ASN A 82 15.88 -6.19 7.51
CA ASN A 82 16.10 -4.92 6.83
C ASN A 82 15.29 -4.82 5.52
N ALA A 83 14.07 -5.37 5.51
CA ALA A 83 13.23 -5.45 4.34
C ALA A 83 12.45 -4.14 4.06
N CYS A 84 11.93 -4.02 2.84
CA CYS A 84 10.99 -2.98 2.44
C CYS A 84 9.66 -3.65 2.06
N ILE A 85 8.62 -3.48 2.89
CA ILE A 85 7.33 -4.15 2.73
C ILE A 85 6.19 -3.13 2.79
N ALA A 86 5.25 -3.26 1.85
CA ALA A 86 3.97 -2.57 1.85
C ALA A 86 2.82 -3.55 2.09
N VAL A 87 2.11 -3.37 3.20
CA VAL A 87 0.83 -4.03 3.46
C VAL A 87 -0.28 -3.13 2.92
N MET A 88 -0.94 -3.58 1.87
CA MET A 88 -1.96 -2.85 1.13
C MET A 88 -3.34 -3.34 1.56
N VAL A 89 -4.14 -2.48 2.18
CA VAL A 89 -5.48 -2.82 2.65
C VAL A 89 -6.49 -2.49 1.57
N HIS A 90 -7.09 -3.54 0.99
CA HIS A 90 -8.01 -3.42 -0.14
C HIS A 90 -9.22 -2.54 0.20
N GLN A 91 -9.70 -1.74 -0.76
CA GLN A 91 -10.77 -0.76 -0.51
C GLN A 91 -12.08 -1.39 -0.04
N LYS A 92 -12.34 -2.66 -0.39
CA LYS A 92 -13.57 -3.39 0.02
C LYS A 92 -13.70 -3.56 1.54
N LEU A 93 -12.59 -3.43 2.28
CA LEU A 93 -12.55 -3.48 3.74
C LEU A 93 -12.87 -2.12 4.38
N MET A 94 -12.98 -1.05 3.58
CA MET A 94 -13.23 0.31 4.04
C MET A 94 -14.67 0.74 3.71
N PRO A 95 -15.25 1.69 4.47
CA PRO A 95 -16.53 2.27 4.12
C PRO A 95 -16.52 2.90 2.71
N VAL A 96 -17.61 2.71 1.97
CA VAL A 96 -17.78 3.33 0.66
C VAL A 96 -17.92 4.84 0.83
N LYS A 97 -17.11 5.61 0.11
CA LYS A 97 -17.16 7.08 0.16
C LYS A 97 -18.27 7.58 -0.75
N THR A 98 -19.30 8.18 -0.14
CA THR A 98 -20.45 8.75 -0.86
C THR A 98 -20.37 10.27 -1.02
N PHE A 99 -19.60 10.97 -0.18
CA PHE A 99 -19.51 12.45 -0.17
C PHE A 99 -20.88 13.14 -0.14
N GLY A 100 -21.84 12.56 0.57
CA GLY A 100 -23.21 13.09 0.68
C GLY A 100 -24.09 12.84 -0.55
N LYS A 101 -23.68 11.94 -1.46
CA LYS A 101 -24.49 11.43 -2.57
C LYS A 101 -25.08 10.06 -2.31
#